data_AF-A0A1T1DH61-F1
#
_entry.id   AF-A0A1T1DH61-F1
#
_cell.length_a   1.000
_cell.length_b   1.000
_cell.length_c   1.000
_cell.angle_alpha   90.00
_cell.angle_beta   90.00
_cell.angle_gamma   90.00
#
_symmetry.space_group_name_H-M   'P 1'
#
loop_
_entity.id
_entity.type
_entity.pdbx_description
1 polymer ?
#
loop_
_entity_poly.entity_id
_entity_poly.type
_entity_poly.pdbx_seq_one_letter_code
_entity_poly.pdbx_strand_id
1 'polypeptide(L)'
;MTLDLKAARKMISHLATSTSADSSYRVEFAHTKSEMTFSIKKLLIPGNLPPGVYRAQVFEITEEGEKPLSNFEFCISPKGESEQSPVAFTPQTPVEIQAPKDLNLSILLELRKQDQLAHENERQIWETKLDSLRLLYESENKRKDESHKSEIDRINKDWEYKLEMTKNNQILLESERVKMTKAIESRIRGELKTGNSEGMGLEKVLDNPLLQSIIGKAIGISLPASGSGEGIDMAQIMQLAQGFLKQTNSPGMSSGNIIKDILNRGV
;
A
#
# COMPACT_ATOMS: atom_id res chain seq x y z
N MET A 1 -22.28 37.67 23.71
CA MET A 1 -23.54 37.70 22.94
C MET A 1 -23.99 36.25 22.83
N THR A 2 -25.03 35.83 23.56
CA THR A 2 -25.44 34.42 23.65
C THR A 2 -26.38 34.07 22.50
N LEU A 3 -26.03 33.04 21.74
CA LEU A 3 -26.87 32.53 20.65
C LEU A 3 -27.95 31.58 21.18
N ASP A 4 -29.13 31.60 20.56
CA ASP A 4 -30.15 30.58 20.77
C ASP A 4 -29.73 29.26 20.10
N LEU A 5 -30.22 28.11 20.57
CA LEU A 5 -29.84 26.77 20.08
C LEU A 5 -30.08 26.61 18.58
N LYS A 6 -31.14 27.23 18.04
CA LYS A 6 -31.43 27.24 16.60
C LYS A 6 -30.40 28.05 15.80
N ALA A 7 -29.99 29.20 16.33
CA ALA A 7 -28.97 30.04 15.71
C ALA A 7 -27.58 29.40 15.79
N ALA A 8 -27.25 28.75 16.91
CA ALA A 8 -26.01 28.01 17.11
C ALA A 8 -25.89 26.82 16.14
N ARG A 9 -26.97 26.05 15.94
CA ARG A 9 -27.01 24.98 14.93
C ARG A 9 -26.77 25.52 13.52
N LYS A 10 -27.44 26.62 13.16
CA LYS A 10 -27.26 27.27 11.86
C LYS A 10 -25.82 27.74 11.64
N MET A 11 -25.17 28.27 12.68
CA MET A 11 -23.77 28.71 12.62
C MET A 11 -22.80 27.54 12.39
N ILE A 12 -22.97 26.42 13.10
CA ILE A 12 -22.15 25.21 12.87
C ILE A 12 -22.36 24.66 11.46
N SER A 13 -23.61 24.62 10.97
CA SER A 13 -23.91 24.18 9.61
C SER A 13 -23.30 25.09 8.53
N HIS A 14 -23.27 26.41 8.75
CA HIS A 14 -22.57 27.32 7.84
C HIS A 14 -21.06 27.11 7.86
N LEU A 15 -20.48 26.79 9.02
CA LEU A 15 -19.07 26.42 9.10
C LEU A 15 -18.75 25.18 8.26
N ALA A 16 -19.62 24.16 8.28
CA ALA A 16 -19.46 22.95 7.47
C ALA A 16 -19.46 23.21 5.95
N THR A 17 -20.13 24.27 5.49
CA THR A 17 -20.20 24.65 4.07
C THR A 17 -19.07 25.57 3.61
N SER A 18 -18.32 26.17 4.54
CA SER A 18 -17.30 27.18 4.25
C SER A 18 -15.89 26.63 4.18
N THR A 19 -15.69 25.35 4.52
CA THR A 19 -14.39 24.70 4.67
C THR A 19 -14.28 23.46 3.79
N SER A 20 -13.05 23.04 3.50
CA SER A 20 -12.70 22.01 2.52
C SER A 20 -13.32 20.63 2.80
N ALA A 21 -13.62 19.87 1.74
CA ALA A 21 -14.30 18.57 1.80
C ALA A 21 -13.50 17.47 2.53
N ASP A 22 -12.18 17.62 2.67
CA ASP A 22 -11.28 16.68 3.37
C ASP A 22 -10.97 17.05 4.83
N SER A 23 -11.52 18.14 5.35
CA SER A 23 -11.26 18.57 6.73
C SER A 23 -12.13 17.78 7.72
N SER A 24 -11.49 17.19 8.74
CA SER A 24 -12.22 16.58 9.87
C SER A 24 -12.38 17.59 11.00
N TYR A 25 -13.49 17.55 11.76
CA TYR A 25 -13.81 18.59 12.75
C TYR A 25 -14.02 18.02 14.13
N ARG A 26 -13.59 18.78 15.15
CA ARG A 26 -13.86 18.51 16.56
C ARG A 26 -14.55 19.74 17.16
N VAL A 27 -15.75 19.55 17.69
CA VAL A 27 -16.47 20.60 18.44
C VAL A 27 -16.41 20.26 19.91
N GLU A 28 -15.95 21.22 20.71
CA GLU A 28 -15.89 21.13 22.16
C GLU A 28 -16.93 22.07 22.78
N PHE A 29 -17.77 21.56 23.67
CA PHE A 29 -18.80 22.28 24.39
C PHE A 29 -18.44 22.31 25.88
N ALA A 30 -18.05 23.47 26.39
CA ALA A 30 -17.81 23.67 27.81
C ALA A 30 -19.04 24.32 28.46
N HIS A 31 -19.64 23.69 29.45
CA HIS A 31 -20.68 24.33 30.24
C HIS A 31 -20.07 25.45 31.10
N THR A 32 -20.69 26.62 31.13
CA THR A 32 -20.10 27.80 31.80
C THR A 32 -20.26 27.78 33.32
N LYS A 33 -21.19 26.98 33.86
CA LYS A 33 -21.48 26.89 35.30
C LYS A 33 -21.12 25.55 35.94
N SER A 34 -20.86 24.52 35.14
CA SER A 34 -20.37 23.23 35.60
C SER A 34 -19.09 22.95 34.83
N GLU A 35 -18.08 22.34 35.45
CA GLU A 35 -16.84 21.92 34.78
C GLU A 35 -17.07 20.72 33.83
N MET A 36 -18.22 20.70 33.15
CA MET A 36 -18.58 19.65 32.21
C MET A 36 -18.18 20.08 30.79
N THR A 37 -17.25 19.33 30.22
CA THR A 37 -16.79 19.50 28.84
C THR A 37 -17.25 18.31 28.00
N PHE A 38 -17.88 18.58 26.85
CA PHE A 38 -18.30 17.56 25.89
C PHE A 38 -17.55 17.77 24.57
N SER A 39 -16.87 16.74 24.06
CA SER A 39 -16.17 16.81 22.77
C SER A 39 -16.82 15.86 21.79
N ILE A 40 -17.10 16.34 20.58
CA ILE A 40 -17.66 15.53 19.50
C ILE A 40 -16.84 15.74 18.22
N LYS A 41 -16.44 14.64 17.57
CA LYS A 41 -15.73 14.64 16.29
C LYS A 41 -16.66 14.82 15.08
N LYS A 42 -17.75 15.59 15.25
CA LYS A 42 -18.76 15.89 14.21
C LYS A 42 -19.24 17.32 14.39
N LEU A 43 -19.48 18.05 13.30
CA LEU A 43 -20.04 19.41 13.30
C LEU A 43 -21.54 19.41 13.63
N LEU A 44 -21.91 18.91 14.81
CA LEU A 44 -23.30 18.82 15.26
C LEU A 44 -23.37 19.11 16.77
N ILE A 45 -24.40 19.86 17.19
CA ILE A 45 -24.73 20.03 18.60
C ILE A 45 -25.59 18.83 19.04
N PRO A 46 -25.14 18.01 19.99
CA PRO A 46 -25.94 16.90 20.50
C PRO A 46 -27.26 17.38 21.10
N GLY A 47 -28.36 16.67 20.82
CA GLY A 47 -29.70 17.00 21.33
C GLY A 47 -29.92 16.66 22.81
N ASN A 48 -28.94 16.02 23.45
CA ASN A 48 -28.97 15.53 24.83
C ASN A 48 -28.13 16.38 25.81
N LEU A 49 -27.70 17.58 25.41
CA LEU A 49 -27.00 18.48 26.33
C LEU A 49 -27.99 19.04 27.38
N PRO A 50 -27.63 19.02 28.68
CA PRO A 50 -28.50 19.56 29.72
C PRO A 50 -28.77 21.06 29.51
N PRO A 51 -29.93 21.60 29.96
CA PRO A 51 -30.22 23.03 29.86
C PRO A 51 -29.15 23.87 30.56
N GLY A 52 -28.69 24.93 29.89
CA GLY A 52 -27.56 25.72 30.38
C GLY A 52 -26.87 26.55 29.30
N VAL A 53 -25.87 27.31 29.72
CA VAL A 53 -25.07 28.16 28.83
C VAL A 53 -23.76 27.43 28.53
N TYR A 54 -23.52 27.16 27.24
CA TYR A 54 -22.35 26.46 26.74
C TYR A 54 -21.48 27.38 25.90
N ARG A 55 -20.18 27.22 26.04
CA ARG A 55 -19.17 27.77 25.13
C ARG A 55 -18.78 26.66 24.15
N ALA A 56 -19.04 26.87 22.87
CA ALA A 56 -18.64 25.98 21.79
C ALA A 56 -17.33 26.47 21.15
N GLN A 57 -16.32 25.62 21.11
CA GLN A 57 -15.10 25.83 20.36
C GLN A 57 -15.01 24.79 19.24
N VAL A 58 -14.93 25.26 18.00
CA VAL A 58 -14.82 24.41 16.81
C VAL A 58 -13.37 24.38 16.37
N PHE A 59 -12.83 23.18 16.26
CA PHE A 59 -11.49 22.89 15.75
C PHE A 59 -11.58 22.20 14.40
N GLU A 60 -10.75 22.65 13.46
CA GLU A 60 -10.48 21.99 12.20
C GLU A 60 -9.23 21.12 12.37
N ILE A 61 -9.33 19.84 12.04
CA ILE A 61 -8.24 18.86 12.10
C ILE A 61 -7.77 18.65 10.66
N THR A 62 -6.57 19.16 10.39
CA THR A 62 -5.84 19.01 9.12
C THR A 62 -4.60 18.13 9.33
N GLU A 63 -3.96 17.65 8.26
CA GLU A 63 -2.72 16.84 8.36
C GLU A 63 -1.56 17.57 9.09
N GLU A 64 -1.61 18.91 9.16
CA GLU A 64 -0.60 19.76 9.79
C GLU A 64 -0.90 20.09 11.27
N GLY A 65 -2.07 19.71 11.81
CA GLY A 65 -2.44 19.91 13.22
C GLY A 65 -3.87 20.41 13.46
N GLU A 66 -4.22 20.62 14.73
CA GLU A 66 -5.53 21.14 15.16
C GLU A 66 -5.53 22.68 15.14
N LYS A 67 -6.42 23.30 14.35
CA LYS A 67 -6.58 24.76 14.27
C LYS A 67 -7.94 25.21 14.82
N PRO A 68 -8.00 26.19 15.74
CA PRO A 68 -9.27 26.73 16.22
C PRO A 68 -9.93 27.56 15.11
N LEU A 69 -11.13 27.16 14.69
CA LEU A 69 -11.87 27.75 13.58
C LEU A 69 -12.90 28.78 14.07
N SER A 70 -13.58 28.50 15.19
CA SER A 70 -14.61 29.40 15.73
C SER A 70 -14.85 29.18 17.21
N ASN A 71 -15.24 30.24 17.91
CA ASN A 71 -15.64 30.21 19.32
C ASN A 71 -16.93 31.02 19.48
N PHE A 72 -17.99 30.40 19.97
CA PHE A 72 -19.26 31.07 20.23
C PHE A 72 -19.97 30.49 21.45
N GLU A 73 -20.79 31.31 22.11
CA GLU A 73 -21.55 30.91 23.30
C GLU A 73 -23.03 30.78 22.95
N PHE A 74 -23.68 29.69 23.39
CA PHE A 74 -25.09 29.45 23.17
C PHE A 74 -25.81 28.97 24.42
N CYS A 75 -27.10 29.25 24.51
CA CYS A 75 -27.94 28.87 25.64
C CYS A 75 -28.96 27.80 25.22
N ILE A 76 -29.14 26.79 26.06
CA ILE A 76 -30.21 25.80 25.95
C ILE A 76 -31.23 26.11 27.03
N SER A 77 -32.36 26.70 26.63
CA SER A 77 -33.46 26.99 27.56
C SER A 77 -34.04 25.69 28.13
N PRO A 78 -34.31 25.62 29.45
CA PRO A 78 -35.03 24.48 30.03
C PRO A 78 -36.42 24.44 29.40
N LYS A 79 -36.82 23.27 28.87
CA LYS A 79 -38.13 23.08 28.23
C LYS A 79 -39.25 23.57 29.15
N GLY A 80 -39.86 24.68 28.74
CA GLY A 80 -41.09 25.25 29.28
C GLY A 80 -41.80 25.98 28.13
N GLU A 81 -42.77 25.29 27.53
CA GLU A 81 -43.86 25.78 26.69
C GLU A 81 -43.64 26.35 25.27
N SER A 82 -44.65 26.03 24.45
CA SER A 82 -45.06 26.59 23.16
C SER A 82 -44.22 26.33 21.91
N GLU A 83 -44.43 25.16 21.28
CA GLU A 83 -44.77 25.10 19.84
C GLU A 83 -45.83 24.00 19.64
N GLN A 84 -47.07 24.29 20.02
CA GLN A 84 -48.24 23.64 19.42
C GLN A 84 -48.34 24.15 17.99
N SER A 85 -47.90 23.35 17.02
CA SER A 85 -48.48 23.43 15.69
C SER A 85 -49.91 22.85 15.77
N PRO A 86 -50.98 23.61 15.53
CA PRO A 86 -52.30 23.00 15.40
C PRO A 86 -52.31 22.24 14.08
N VAL A 87 -52.16 20.92 14.14
CA VAL A 87 -52.59 20.04 13.05
C VAL A 87 -54.10 20.22 12.97
N ALA A 88 -54.56 20.88 11.92
CA ALA A 88 -55.97 21.00 11.60
C ALA A 88 -56.54 19.58 11.38
N PHE A 89 -57.24 19.05 12.37
CA PHE A 89 -58.13 17.92 12.16
C PHE A 89 -59.41 18.45 11.50
N THR A 90 -59.61 18.12 10.24
CA THR A 90 -60.90 18.22 9.56
C THR A 90 -61.95 17.41 10.32
N PRO A 91 -63.10 17.98 10.72
CA PRO A 91 -64.22 17.18 11.21
C PRO A 91 -65.12 16.81 10.03
N GLN A 92 -65.09 15.54 9.62
CA GLN A 92 -66.16 14.97 8.79
C GLN A 92 -66.52 13.59 9.32
N THR A 93 -67.53 13.51 10.19
CA THR A 93 -68.81 12.82 9.93
C THR A 93 -69.65 12.76 11.22
N PRO A 94 -71.00 12.77 11.13
CA PRO A 94 -71.89 12.85 12.28
C PRO A 94 -71.86 11.53 13.04
N VAL A 95 -71.73 11.61 14.36
CA VAL A 95 -71.81 10.48 15.29
C VAL A 95 -73.22 9.90 15.24
N GLU A 96 -73.36 8.76 14.59
CA GLU A 96 -74.51 7.87 14.79
C GLU A 96 -74.32 7.18 16.15
N ILE A 97 -75.25 7.46 17.05
CA ILE A 97 -75.28 6.94 18.42
C ILE A 97 -75.50 5.43 18.35
N GLN A 98 -74.46 4.64 18.63
CA GLN A 98 -74.59 3.19 18.80
C GLN A 98 -73.83 2.71 20.04
N ALA A 99 -74.60 2.53 21.12
CA ALA A 99 -74.35 1.78 22.36
C ALA A 99 -73.06 2.10 23.17
N PRO A 100 -73.07 1.92 24.51
CA PRO A 100 -71.91 2.23 25.35
C PRO A 100 -70.84 1.16 25.15
N LYS A 101 -70.05 1.27 24.08
CA LYS A 101 -68.72 0.67 24.03
C LYS A 101 -67.88 1.43 25.03
N ASP A 102 -67.29 0.73 25.99
CA ASP A 102 -66.34 1.29 26.95
C ASP A 102 -65.29 2.13 26.20
N LEU A 103 -65.47 3.46 26.22
CA LEU A 103 -64.60 4.42 25.54
C LEU A 103 -63.15 4.26 26.02
N ASN A 104 -62.99 3.92 27.30
CA ASN A 104 -61.69 3.62 27.91
C ASN A 104 -61.05 2.36 27.29
N LEU A 105 -61.85 1.32 27.02
CA LEU A 105 -61.36 0.10 26.38
C LEU A 105 -60.96 0.36 24.93
N SER A 106 -61.73 1.17 24.17
CA SER A 106 -61.36 1.51 22.80
C SER A 106 -60.08 2.33 22.73
N ILE A 107 -59.89 3.29 23.65
CA ILE A 107 -58.67 4.09 23.73
C ILE A 107 -57.46 3.20 24.07
N LEU A 108 -57.59 2.26 25.02
CA LEU A 108 -56.51 1.33 25.38
C LEU A 108 -56.13 0.38 24.23
N LEU A 109 -57.13 -0.12 23.48
CA LEU A 109 -56.89 -0.96 22.31
C LEU A 109 -56.20 -0.18 21.18
N GLU A 110 -56.59 1.06 20.96
CA GLU A 110 -55.95 1.91 19.96
C GLU A 110 -54.50 2.25 20.36
N LEU A 111 -54.24 2.55 21.64
CA LEU A 111 -52.88 2.75 22.15
C LEU A 111 -52.01 1.50 21.99
N ARG A 112 -52.55 0.31 22.27
CA ARG A 112 -51.84 -0.96 22.02
C ARG A 112 -51.51 -1.15 20.54
N LYS A 113 -52.44 -0.81 19.65
CA LYS A 113 -52.21 -0.91 18.21
C LYS A 113 -51.16 0.11 17.74
N GLN A 114 -51.19 1.33 18.27
CA GLN A 114 -50.20 2.35 17.99
C GLN A 114 -48.80 1.91 18.48
N ASP A 115 -48.71 1.32 19.66
CA ASP A 115 -47.47 0.77 20.22
C ASP A 115 -46.91 -0.37 19.35
N GLN A 116 -47.79 -1.29 18.91
CA GLN A 116 -47.41 -2.37 17.99
C GLN A 116 -46.89 -1.83 16.66
N LEU A 117 -47.53 -0.80 16.10
CA LEU A 117 -47.08 -0.15 14.87
C LEU A 117 -45.75 0.60 15.07
N ALA A 118 -45.55 1.22 16.24
CA ALA A 118 -44.30 1.91 16.56
C ALA A 118 -43.13 0.93 16.62
N HIS A 119 -43.31 -0.23 17.27
CA HIS A 119 -42.30 -1.28 17.32
C HIS A 119 -42.00 -1.89 15.94
N GLU A 120 -43.01 -2.12 15.12
CA GLU A 120 -42.82 -2.63 13.76
C GLU A 120 -42.09 -1.60 12.86
N ASN A 121 -42.41 -0.32 12.99
CA ASN A 121 -41.68 0.75 12.30
C ASN A 121 -40.21 0.83 12.77
N GLU A 122 -39.97 0.72 14.08
CA GLU A 122 -38.61 0.70 14.60
C GLU A 122 -37.81 -0.50 14.05
N ARG A 123 -38.44 -1.68 13.99
CA ARG A 123 -37.85 -2.89 13.38
C ARG A 123 -37.45 -2.63 11.93
N GLN A 124 -38.35 -2.06 11.11
CA GLN A 124 -38.07 -1.75 9.71
C GLN A 124 -36.95 -0.71 9.54
N ILE A 125 -36.90 0.29 10.41
CA ILE A 125 -35.81 1.28 10.43
C ILE A 125 -34.48 0.57 10.73
N TRP A 126 -34.46 -0.34 11.69
CA TRP A 126 -33.26 -1.09 12.03
C TRP A 126 -32.82 -2.04 10.92
N GLU A 127 -33.77 -2.72 10.26
CA GLU A 127 -33.48 -3.56 9.09
C GLU A 127 -32.89 -2.73 7.95
N THR A 128 -33.50 -1.59 7.63
CA THR A 128 -33.00 -0.69 6.57
C THR A 128 -31.61 -0.17 6.90
N LYS A 129 -31.35 0.21 8.16
CA LYS A 129 -30.01 0.65 8.60
C LYS A 129 -28.99 -0.48 8.47
N LEU A 130 -29.34 -1.68 8.91
CA LEU A 130 -28.46 -2.85 8.84
C LEU A 130 -28.10 -3.18 7.39
N ASP A 131 -29.09 -3.17 6.50
CA ASP A 131 -28.88 -3.45 5.08
C ASP A 131 -28.08 -2.34 4.39
N SER A 132 -28.31 -1.07 4.75
CA SER A 132 -27.49 0.04 4.25
C SER A 132 -26.02 -0.09 4.66
N LEU A 133 -25.75 -0.54 5.90
CA LEU A 133 -24.39 -0.76 6.39
C LEU A 133 -23.71 -1.93 5.69
N ARG A 134 -24.45 -3.03 5.45
CA ARG A 134 -23.96 -4.17 4.67
C ARG A 134 -23.59 -3.74 3.25
N LEU A 135 -24.45 -2.97 2.60
CA LEU A 135 -24.25 -2.52 1.22
C LEU A 135 -23.09 -1.52 1.13
N LEU A 136 -22.94 -0.64 2.11
CA LEU A 136 -21.78 0.25 2.24
C LEU A 136 -20.49 -0.55 2.41
N TYR A 137 -20.48 -1.56 3.28
CA TYR A 137 -19.30 -2.40 3.49
C TYR A 137 -18.93 -3.20 2.23
N GLU A 138 -19.92 -3.79 1.54
CA GLU A 138 -19.69 -4.50 0.29
C GLU A 138 -19.17 -3.59 -0.82
N SER A 139 -19.70 -2.37 -0.93
CA SER A 139 -19.23 -1.39 -1.94
C SER A 139 -17.83 -0.89 -1.64
N GLU A 140 -17.48 -0.66 -0.37
CA GLU A 140 -16.13 -0.27 0.04
C GLU A 140 -15.13 -1.41 -0.20
N ASN A 141 -15.54 -2.66 0.06
CA ASN A 141 -14.69 -3.81 -0.22
C ASN A 141 -14.44 -3.98 -1.73
N LYS A 142 -15.48 -3.81 -2.56
CA LYS A 142 -15.35 -3.81 -4.03
C LYS A 142 -14.43 -2.68 -4.51
N ARG A 143 -14.61 -1.46 -3.99
CA ARG A 143 -13.75 -0.32 -4.33
C ARG A 143 -12.28 -0.61 -4.01
N LYS A 144 -12.02 -1.22 -2.84
CA LYS A 144 -10.67 -1.60 -2.42
C LYS A 144 -10.09 -2.69 -3.32
N ASP A 145 -10.86 -3.72 -3.64
CA ASP A 145 -10.43 -4.79 -4.54
C ASP A 145 -10.11 -4.27 -5.95
N GLU A 146 -10.95 -3.38 -6.49
CA GLU A 146 -10.70 -2.70 -7.77
C GLU A 146 -9.44 -1.83 -7.73
N SER A 147 -9.23 -1.10 -6.64
CA SER A 147 -8.02 -0.30 -6.42
C SER A 147 -6.78 -1.19 -6.40
N HIS A 148 -6.78 -2.28 -5.63
CA HIS A 148 -5.65 -3.22 -5.58
C HIS A 148 -5.40 -3.88 -6.94
N LYS A 149 -6.46 -4.24 -7.66
CA LYS A 149 -6.34 -4.78 -9.02
C LYS A 149 -5.67 -3.79 -9.96
N SER A 150 -6.09 -2.52 -9.95
CA SER A 150 -5.49 -1.47 -10.79
C SER A 150 -4.01 -1.21 -10.45
N GLU A 151 -3.64 -1.31 -9.18
CA GLU A 151 -2.26 -1.19 -8.71
C GLU A 151 -1.40 -2.34 -9.24
N ILE A 152 -1.90 -3.58 -9.10
CA ILE A 152 -1.23 -4.78 -9.63
C ILE A 152 -1.06 -4.67 -11.15
N ASP A 153 -2.10 -4.24 -11.87
CA ASP A 153 -2.03 -4.09 -13.34
C ASP A 153 -0.99 -3.03 -13.75
N ARG A 154 -0.89 -1.91 -13.01
CA ARG A 154 0.13 -0.90 -13.25
C ARG A 154 1.53 -1.45 -13.00
N ILE A 155 1.74 -2.16 -11.89
CA ILE A 155 3.02 -2.77 -11.54
C ILE A 155 3.43 -3.81 -12.59
N ASN A 156 2.50 -4.67 -13.01
CA ASN A 156 2.76 -5.68 -14.05
C ASN A 156 3.19 -5.03 -15.35
N LYS A 157 2.51 -3.95 -15.77
CA LYS A 157 2.88 -3.21 -16.98
C LYS A 157 4.27 -2.58 -16.90
N ASP A 158 4.65 -2.04 -15.75
CA ASP A 158 6.00 -1.51 -15.52
C ASP A 158 7.07 -2.62 -15.58
N TRP A 159 6.78 -3.79 -14.99
CA TRP A 159 7.67 -4.96 -15.08
C TRP A 159 7.79 -5.51 -16.50
N GLU A 160 6.68 -5.58 -17.25
CA GLU A 160 6.69 -5.97 -18.66
C GLU A 160 7.55 -5.01 -19.49
N TYR A 161 7.41 -3.70 -19.26
CA TYR A 161 8.24 -2.69 -19.91
C TYR A 161 9.73 -2.85 -19.58
N LYS A 162 10.08 -3.01 -18.29
CA LYS A 162 11.46 -3.23 -17.85
C LYS A 162 12.05 -4.53 -18.40
N LEU A 163 11.24 -5.58 -18.45
CA LEU A 163 11.63 -6.86 -19.03
C LEU A 163 11.93 -6.71 -20.52
N GLU A 164 11.09 -6.00 -21.25
CA GLU A 164 11.29 -5.75 -22.69
C GLU A 164 12.55 -4.91 -22.95
N MET A 165 12.77 -3.86 -22.16
CA MET A 165 14.01 -3.08 -22.21
C MET A 165 15.25 -3.93 -21.94
N THR A 166 15.17 -4.83 -20.95
CA THR A 166 16.29 -5.71 -20.60
C THR A 166 16.58 -6.72 -21.71
N LYS A 167 15.54 -7.31 -22.32
CA LYS A 167 15.67 -8.19 -23.49
C LYS A 167 16.33 -7.46 -24.66
N ASN A 168 15.90 -6.25 -24.96
CA ASN A 168 16.48 -5.44 -26.03
C ASN A 168 17.96 -5.12 -25.77
N ASN A 169 18.31 -4.74 -24.54
CA ASN A 169 19.71 -4.52 -24.15
C ASN A 169 20.55 -5.80 -24.27
N GLN A 170 20.01 -6.97 -23.91
CA GLN A 170 20.69 -8.25 -24.08
C GLN A 170 20.99 -8.53 -25.56
N ILE A 171 20.02 -8.32 -26.45
CA ILE A 171 20.22 -8.50 -27.90
C ILE A 171 21.33 -7.59 -28.42
N LEU A 172 21.35 -6.33 -27.97
CA LEU A 172 22.41 -5.37 -28.34
C LEU A 172 23.78 -5.84 -27.86
N LEU A 173 23.89 -6.24 -26.59
CA LEU A 173 25.14 -6.75 -26.00
C LEU A 173 25.61 -8.04 -26.70
N GLU A 174 24.71 -8.96 -27.02
CA GLU A 174 25.06 -10.16 -27.78
C GLU A 174 25.55 -9.80 -29.20
N SER A 175 24.94 -8.80 -29.83
CA SER A 175 25.39 -8.32 -31.14
C SER A 175 26.80 -7.72 -31.09
N GLU A 176 27.11 -6.94 -30.04
CA GLU A 176 28.45 -6.39 -29.83
C GLU A 176 29.47 -7.48 -29.49
N ARG A 177 29.09 -8.44 -28.65
CA ARG A 177 29.92 -9.61 -28.34
C ARG A 177 30.33 -10.33 -29.61
N VAL A 178 29.37 -10.64 -30.49
CA VAL A 178 29.65 -11.32 -31.77
C VAL A 178 30.54 -10.47 -32.67
N LYS A 179 30.33 -9.16 -32.75
CA LYS A 179 31.19 -8.24 -33.54
C LYS A 179 32.63 -8.25 -33.00
N MET A 180 32.81 -8.13 -31.68
CA MET A 180 34.12 -8.17 -31.05
C MET A 180 34.80 -9.52 -31.25
N THR A 181 34.10 -10.63 -31.07
CA THR A 181 34.63 -11.98 -31.33
C THR A 181 35.12 -12.10 -32.77
N LYS A 182 34.32 -11.67 -33.76
CA LYS A 182 34.74 -11.68 -35.17
C LYS A 182 35.94 -10.78 -35.44
N ALA A 183 36.01 -9.60 -34.82
CA ALA A 183 37.14 -8.68 -34.97
C ALA A 183 38.43 -9.28 -34.38
N ILE A 184 38.34 -9.92 -33.22
CA ILE A 184 39.46 -10.64 -32.58
C ILE A 184 39.90 -11.81 -33.45
N GLU A 185 38.98 -12.66 -33.91
CA GLU A 185 39.29 -13.79 -34.80
C GLU A 185 39.93 -13.32 -36.12
N SER A 186 39.43 -12.22 -36.68
CA SER A 186 40.00 -11.61 -37.89
C SER A 186 41.41 -11.10 -37.65
N ARG A 187 41.66 -10.42 -36.52
CA ARG A 187 42.98 -9.94 -36.13
C ARG A 187 43.97 -11.08 -35.91
N ILE A 188 43.59 -12.10 -35.14
CA ILE A 188 44.42 -13.29 -34.90
C ILE A 188 44.74 -13.98 -36.23
N ARG A 189 43.76 -14.14 -37.12
CA ARG A 189 43.98 -14.73 -38.45
C ARG A 189 44.90 -13.86 -39.32
N GLY A 190 44.80 -12.53 -39.22
CA GLY A 190 45.69 -11.60 -39.88
C GLY A 190 47.12 -11.75 -39.38
N GLU A 191 47.33 -11.69 -38.06
CA GLU A 191 48.64 -11.88 -37.42
C GLU A 191 49.27 -13.23 -37.76
N LEU A 192 48.47 -14.31 -37.80
CA LEU A 192 48.94 -15.64 -38.20
C LEU A 192 49.35 -15.72 -39.68
N LYS A 193 48.71 -14.96 -40.56
CA LYS A 193 49.06 -14.91 -42.00
C LYS A 193 50.26 -14.02 -42.30
N THR A 194 50.48 -12.98 -41.49
CA THR A 194 51.65 -12.08 -41.61
C THR A 194 52.88 -12.62 -40.88
N GLY A 195 52.71 -13.60 -40.00
CA GLY A 195 53.77 -14.30 -39.27
C GLY A 195 54.53 -15.33 -40.13
N ASN A 196 55.26 -14.86 -41.14
CA ASN A 196 56.27 -15.67 -41.82
C ASN A 196 57.52 -14.84 -42.13
N SER A 197 58.24 -14.42 -41.07
CA SER A 197 59.71 -14.21 -41.15
C SER A 197 60.45 -14.14 -39.80
N GLU A 198 59.78 -14.14 -38.64
CA GLU A 198 60.45 -14.36 -37.35
C GLU A 198 59.52 -15.17 -36.43
N GLY A 199 59.94 -16.38 -36.09
CA GLY A 199 59.18 -17.25 -35.19
C GLY A 199 58.92 -16.55 -33.86
N MET A 200 57.65 -16.39 -33.50
CA MET A 200 57.25 -15.99 -32.16
C MET A 200 57.56 -17.17 -31.23
N GLY A 201 58.80 -17.22 -30.74
CA GLY A 201 59.26 -18.24 -29.81
C GLY A 201 58.37 -18.28 -28.58
N LEU A 202 58.08 -19.48 -28.09
CA LEU A 202 57.29 -19.75 -26.88
C LEU A 202 57.74 -18.92 -25.67
N GLU A 203 59.01 -18.53 -25.68
CA GLU A 203 59.65 -17.60 -24.74
C GLU A 203 58.99 -16.21 -24.73
N LYS A 204 58.72 -15.61 -25.90
CA LYS A 204 58.05 -14.30 -26.02
C LYS A 204 56.56 -14.34 -25.64
N VAL A 205 55.93 -15.50 -25.77
CA VAL A 205 54.54 -15.73 -25.35
C VAL A 205 54.45 -15.85 -23.84
N LEU A 206 55.48 -16.43 -23.22
CA LEU A 206 55.63 -16.46 -21.76
C LEU A 206 56.02 -15.10 -21.19
N ASP A 207 56.67 -14.21 -21.93
CA ASP A 207 56.94 -12.85 -21.43
C ASP A 207 55.72 -11.90 -21.45
N ASN A 208 54.61 -12.30 -22.07
CA ASN A 208 53.41 -11.48 -22.13
C ASN A 208 52.51 -11.72 -20.89
N PRO A 209 52.37 -10.75 -19.98
CA PRO A 209 51.68 -10.92 -18.70
C PRO A 209 50.20 -11.28 -18.85
N LEU A 210 49.57 -10.90 -19.97
CA LEU A 210 48.18 -11.24 -20.27
C LEU A 210 48.04 -12.72 -20.67
N LEU A 211 48.99 -13.25 -21.44
CA LEU A 211 48.99 -14.65 -21.86
C LEU A 211 49.38 -15.57 -20.70
N GLN A 212 50.33 -15.17 -19.85
CA GLN A 212 50.60 -15.86 -18.58
C GLN A 212 49.36 -15.94 -17.68
N SER A 213 48.60 -14.85 -17.55
CA SER A 213 47.38 -14.86 -16.74
C SER A 213 46.30 -15.77 -17.33
N ILE A 214 46.19 -15.88 -18.65
CA ILE A 214 45.20 -16.74 -19.30
C ILE A 214 45.60 -18.21 -19.14
N ILE A 215 46.87 -18.54 -19.38
CA ILE A 215 47.41 -19.90 -19.23
C ILE A 215 47.37 -20.34 -17.76
N GLY A 216 47.76 -19.47 -16.82
CA GLY A 216 47.70 -19.74 -15.38
C GLY A 216 46.27 -19.97 -14.89
N LYS A 217 45.29 -19.20 -15.39
CA LYS A 217 43.87 -19.42 -15.07
C LYS A 217 43.30 -20.69 -15.70
N ALA A 218 43.72 -21.04 -16.92
CA ALA A 218 43.25 -22.24 -17.61
C ALA A 218 43.82 -23.54 -17.02
N ILE A 219 45.03 -23.50 -16.46
CA ILE A 219 45.72 -24.65 -15.85
C ILE A 219 45.50 -24.69 -14.32
N GLY A 220 44.89 -23.64 -13.74
CA GLY A 220 44.64 -23.55 -12.30
C GLY A 220 45.89 -23.29 -11.46
N ILE A 221 46.99 -22.88 -12.10
CA ILE A 221 48.27 -22.59 -11.46
C ILE A 221 48.44 -21.07 -11.45
N SER A 222 48.42 -20.47 -10.25
CA SER A 222 48.92 -19.11 -10.06
C SER A 222 50.44 -19.15 -10.19
N LEU A 223 50.97 -18.76 -11.35
CA LEU A 223 52.40 -18.51 -11.46
C LEU A 223 52.74 -17.29 -10.57
N PRO A 224 53.66 -17.41 -9.60
CA PRO A 224 54.06 -16.27 -8.79
C PRO A 224 54.69 -15.22 -9.71
N ALA A 225 54.30 -13.96 -9.50
CA ALA A 225 54.89 -12.83 -10.21
C ALA A 225 56.42 -12.89 -10.05
N SER A 226 57.12 -12.89 -11.18
CA SER A 226 58.58 -12.89 -11.24
C SER A 226 59.14 -11.76 -10.38
N GLY A 227 59.63 -12.13 -9.19
CA GLY A 227 60.14 -11.23 -8.17
C GLY A 227 60.80 -12.07 -7.09
N SER A 228 62.13 -12.04 -7.08
CA SER A 228 63.04 -12.61 -6.08
C SER A 228 63.06 -14.14 -5.91
N GLY A 229 64.14 -14.74 -6.45
CA GLY A 229 65.01 -15.66 -5.71
C GLY A 229 64.40 -16.95 -5.15
N GLU A 230 64.15 -17.92 -6.02
CA GLU A 230 64.48 -19.36 -5.89
C GLU A 230 63.76 -20.08 -7.04
N GLY A 231 64.52 -20.67 -7.96
CA GLY A 231 63.96 -21.30 -9.16
C GLY A 231 63.11 -22.50 -8.78
N ILE A 232 61.83 -22.48 -9.17
CA ILE A 232 60.98 -23.67 -9.11
C ILE A 232 61.57 -24.69 -10.08
N ASP A 233 62.04 -25.82 -9.55
CA ASP A 233 62.66 -26.89 -10.32
C ASP A 233 61.63 -27.47 -11.32
N MET A 234 61.91 -27.32 -12.61
CA MET A 234 61.06 -27.82 -13.70
C MET A 234 60.84 -29.33 -13.61
N ALA A 235 61.74 -30.07 -12.94
CA ALA A 235 61.55 -31.47 -12.61
C ALA A 235 60.36 -31.68 -11.65
N GLN A 236 60.17 -30.81 -10.65
CA GLN A 236 59.03 -30.89 -9.72
C GLN A 236 57.71 -30.55 -10.42
N ILE A 237 57.70 -29.59 -11.34
CA ILE A 237 56.52 -29.26 -12.16
C ILE A 237 56.13 -30.43 -13.08
N MET A 238 57.11 -31.06 -13.75
CA MET A 238 56.85 -32.27 -14.55
C MET A 238 56.41 -33.46 -13.69
N GLN A 239 56.93 -33.61 -12.47
CA GLN A 239 56.53 -34.68 -11.55
C GLN A 239 55.09 -34.48 -11.04
N LEU A 240 54.69 -33.22 -10.77
CA LEU A 240 53.32 -32.87 -10.39
C LEU A 240 52.35 -33.12 -11.56
N ALA A 241 52.74 -32.71 -12.78
CA ALA A 241 51.96 -32.95 -13.99
C ALA A 241 51.82 -34.45 -14.31
N GLN A 242 52.87 -35.25 -14.09
CA GLN A 242 52.79 -36.72 -14.20
C GLN A 242 51.92 -37.36 -13.11
N GLY A 243 51.85 -36.76 -11.92
CA GLY A 243 50.93 -37.17 -10.85
C GLY A 243 49.46 -37.05 -11.27
N PHE A 244 49.09 -35.93 -11.91
CA PHE A 244 47.75 -35.74 -12.45
C PHE A 244 47.46 -36.62 -13.67
N LEU A 245 48.45 -36.84 -14.55
CA LEU A 245 48.28 -37.69 -15.73
C LEU A 245 48.15 -39.19 -15.39
N LYS A 246 48.70 -39.64 -14.26
CA LYS A 246 48.55 -41.03 -13.80
C LYS A 246 47.21 -41.30 -13.10
N GLN A 247 46.49 -40.27 -12.68
CA GLN A 247 45.16 -40.42 -12.07
C GLN A 247 44.04 -40.68 -13.08
N THR A 248 44.29 -40.53 -14.39
CA THR A 248 43.29 -40.78 -15.43
C THR A 248 43.20 -42.24 -15.87
N ASN A 249 44.04 -43.14 -15.34
CA ASN A 249 44.13 -44.53 -15.79
C ASN A 249 43.76 -45.56 -14.70
N SER A 250 42.76 -45.27 -13.86
CA SER A 250 42.05 -46.32 -13.11
C SER A 250 40.75 -46.69 -13.85
N PRO A 251 40.59 -47.95 -14.29
CA PRO A 251 39.43 -48.38 -15.04
C PRO A 251 38.26 -48.60 -14.07
N GLY A 252 37.42 -47.60 -13.94
CA GLY A 252 36.15 -47.74 -13.22
C GLY A 252 35.83 -46.57 -12.31
N MET A 253 35.73 -45.35 -12.83
CA MET A 253 34.86 -44.34 -12.24
C MET A 253 34.47 -43.33 -13.33
N SER A 254 33.16 -43.25 -13.55
CA SER A 254 32.50 -42.34 -14.48
C SER A 254 33.01 -40.90 -14.35
N SER A 255 33.64 -40.41 -15.42
CA SER A 255 34.10 -39.03 -15.56
C SER A 255 32.88 -38.10 -15.77
N GLY A 256 32.26 -37.73 -14.66
CA GLY A 256 31.18 -36.78 -14.58
C GLY A 256 31.64 -35.45 -13.97
N ASN A 257 32.19 -34.57 -14.81
CA ASN A 257 32.16 -33.11 -14.65
C ASN A 257 32.43 -32.52 -13.25
N ILE A 258 33.65 -32.68 -12.73
CA ILE A 258 34.16 -31.90 -11.58
C ILE A 258 34.04 -30.38 -11.83
N ILE A 259 34.11 -29.96 -13.10
CA ILE A 259 33.96 -28.56 -13.53
C ILE A 259 32.55 -28.01 -13.28
N LYS A 260 31.50 -28.85 -13.33
CA LYS A 260 30.12 -28.42 -13.05
C LYS A 260 29.87 -28.19 -11.56
N ASP A 261 30.51 -28.98 -10.70
CA ASP A 261 30.37 -28.83 -9.24
C ASP A 261 31.07 -27.59 -8.70
N ILE A 262 32.14 -27.14 -9.35
CA ILE A 262 32.86 -25.90 -8.97
C ILE A 262 32.03 -24.65 -9.33
N LEU A 263 31.33 -24.67 -10.47
CA LEU A 263 30.48 -23.55 -10.90
C LEU A 263 29.20 -23.38 -10.04
N ASN A 264 28.73 -24.45 -9.39
CA ASN A 264 27.52 -24.43 -8.57
C ASN A 264 27.74 -24.08 -7.08
N ARG A 265 28.98 -23.92 -6.61
CA ARG A 265 29.28 -23.49 -5.23
C ARG A 265 29.40 -21.97 -5.05
N GLY A 266 29.09 -21.20 -6.07
CA GLY A 266 29.05 -19.74 -6.05
C GLY A 266 27.65 -19.18 -5.85
N VAL A 267 26.91 -19.66 -4.84
CA VAL A 267 25.74 -19.02 -4.20
C VAL A 267 25.80 -19.33 -2.70
#